data_AF-A0A2R8C2C0-F1
#
_entry.id   AF-A0A2R8C2C0-F1
#
_cell.length_a   1.000
_cell.length_b   1.000
_cell.length_c   1.000
_cell.angle_alpha   90.00
_cell.angle_beta   90.00
_cell.angle_gamma   90.00
#
_symmetry.space_group_name_H-M   'P 1'
#
loop_
_entity.id
_entity.type
_entity.pdbx_description
1 polymer ?
#
loop_
_entity_poly.entity_id
_entity_poly.type
_entity_poly.pdbx_seq_one_letter_code
_entity_poly.pdbx_strand_id
1 'polypeptide(L)'
;MRFVLILLSLSLAGQVSAQHSHGGTGHAMGGPQETGQSGFAALAEIVMILREDPETVWDSVDIASLRRHLVDMDLLTTKAEVISVPRPEGARFEIRGTPRVLEAVRSMVPAHAPFLATETGWDVSTEEFDDRVNLTVDGDAAQIQGLGFFGLMAIGAHHQEHHLMLARGAAPHR
;
A
#
# COMPACT_ATOMS: atom_id res chain seq x y z
N MET A 1 41.69 -8.48 47.38
CA MET A 1 41.63 -8.19 45.93
C MET A 1 40.28 -8.70 45.44
N ARG A 2 39.35 -7.79 45.09
CA ARG A 2 38.00 -8.14 44.62
C ARG A 2 38.04 -8.18 43.08
N PHE A 3 37.81 -9.37 42.50
CA PHE A 3 37.67 -9.54 41.06
C PHE A 3 36.26 -9.11 40.65
N VAL A 4 36.17 -8.11 39.75
CA VAL A 4 34.93 -7.68 39.10
C VAL A 4 34.79 -8.48 37.80
N LEU A 5 33.72 -9.27 37.70
CA LEU A 5 33.31 -9.95 36.46
C LEU A 5 32.56 -8.95 35.59
N ILE A 6 33.16 -8.58 34.45
CA ILE A 6 32.51 -7.80 33.40
C ILE A 6 31.78 -8.78 32.48
N LEU A 7 30.45 -8.78 32.53
CA LEU A 7 29.59 -9.49 31.57
C LEU A 7 29.51 -8.67 30.28
N LEU A 8 30.11 -9.21 29.21
CA LEU A 8 30.05 -8.67 27.86
C LEU A 8 28.73 -9.11 27.21
N SER A 9 27.75 -8.21 27.11
CA SER A 9 26.49 -8.45 26.40
C SER A 9 26.70 -8.36 24.89
N LEU A 10 26.67 -9.51 24.20
CA LEU A 10 26.68 -9.61 22.75
C LEU A 10 25.27 -9.29 22.22
N SER A 11 25.07 -8.09 21.69
CA SER A 11 23.84 -7.73 20.98
C SER A 11 23.89 -8.32 19.56
N LEU A 12 23.26 -9.47 19.33
CA LEU A 12 22.97 -9.92 17.97
C LEU A 12 21.89 -9.00 17.38
N ALA A 13 22.30 -8.07 16.52
CA ALA A 13 21.37 -7.39 15.63
C ALA A 13 20.82 -8.45 14.66
N GLY A 14 19.56 -8.85 14.85
CA GLY A 14 18.84 -9.68 13.90
C GLY A 14 18.77 -8.96 12.55
N GLN A 15 19.06 -9.70 11.47
CA GLN A 15 18.86 -9.19 10.12
C GLN A 15 17.37 -8.92 9.92
N VAL A 16 16.98 -7.65 9.80
CA VAL A 16 15.66 -7.28 9.29
C VAL A 16 15.68 -7.63 7.79
N SER A 17 15.21 -8.83 7.45
CA SER A 17 14.88 -9.15 6.07
C SER A 17 13.61 -8.38 5.70
N ALA A 18 13.76 -7.35 4.88
CA ALA A 18 12.65 -6.89 4.05
C ALA A 18 12.33 -8.03 3.07
N GLN A 19 11.28 -8.81 3.34
CA GLN A 19 10.84 -9.87 2.45
C GLN A 19 10.21 -9.26 1.19
N HIS A 20 11.04 -9.02 0.17
CA HIS A 20 10.61 -9.12 -1.23
C HIS A 20 10.99 -10.51 -1.73
N SER A 21 10.23 -11.52 -1.28
CA SER A 21 10.40 -12.89 -1.74
C SER A 21 9.78 -13.05 -3.13
N HIS A 22 10.60 -12.93 -4.17
CA HIS A 22 10.29 -13.55 -5.47
C HIS A 22 10.64 -15.04 -5.38
N GLY A 23 9.71 -15.83 -4.85
CA GLY A 23 9.78 -17.28 -4.92
C GLY A 23 9.54 -17.75 -6.36
N GLY A 24 10.58 -18.26 -7.01
CA GLY A 24 10.50 -18.84 -8.35
C GLY A 24 11.80 -19.51 -8.75
N THR A 25 12.03 -20.73 -8.27
CA THR A 25 13.08 -21.61 -8.77
C THR A 25 12.81 -22.01 -10.23
N GLY A 26 13.75 -21.71 -11.12
CA GLY A 26 13.95 -22.42 -12.39
C GLY A 26 13.25 -21.82 -13.61
N HIS A 27 13.98 -21.00 -14.37
CA HIS A 27 14.45 -21.25 -15.74
C HIS A 27 15.20 -20.00 -16.19
N ALA A 28 16.42 -20.17 -16.69
CA ALA A 28 17.18 -19.09 -17.30
C ALA A 28 16.44 -18.56 -18.53
N MET A 29 15.64 -17.50 -18.36
CA MET A 29 15.06 -16.76 -19.47
C MET A 29 16.07 -15.70 -19.90
N GLY A 30 16.98 -16.09 -20.80
CA GLY A 30 17.84 -15.16 -21.53
C GLY A 30 16.99 -14.28 -22.45
N GLY A 31 16.54 -13.15 -21.92
CA GLY A 31 15.77 -12.13 -22.62
C GLY A 31 15.77 -10.82 -21.83
N PRO A 32 15.34 -9.69 -22.42
CA PRO A 32 15.31 -8.40 -21.74
C PRO A 32 14.52 -8.49 -20.43
N GLN A 33 15.13 -8.12 -19.31
CA GLN A 33 14.46 -7.90 -18.04
C GLN A 33 14.33 -6.40 -17.80
N GLU A 34 13.15 -5.86 -18.01
CA GLU A 34 12.84 -4.48 -17.65
C GLU A 34 12.29 -4.45 -16.22
N THR A 35 13.16 -4.30 -15.23
CA THR A 35 12.81 -4.30 -13.80
C THR A 35 12.58 -2.91 -13.21
N GLY A 36 12.29 -1.91 -14.04
CA GLY A 36 12.30 -0.50 -13.64
C GLY A 36 10.96 0.15 -13.28
N GLN A 37 9.82 -0.48 -13.58
CA GLN A 37 8.50 0.17 -13.42
C GLN A 37 7.51 -0.73 -12.68
N SER A 38 7.26 -0.43 -11.41
CA SER A 38 6.40 -1.22 -10.50
C SER A 38 4.97 -1.41 -11.04
N GLY A 39 4.39 -0.38 -11.66
CA GLY A 39 3.05 -0.47 -12.25
C GLY A 39 2.99 -1.43 -13.44
N PHE A 40 4.01 -1.45 -14.30
CA PHE A 40 4.04 -2.38 -15.43
C PHE A 40 4.28 -3.82 -14.97
N ALA A 41 5.12 -4.01 -13.95
CA ALA A 41 5.31 -5.31 -13.32
C ALA A 41 4.01 -5.87 -12.72
N ALA A 42 3.23 -5.04 -12.02
CA ALA A 42 1.92 -5.43 -11.49
C ALA A 42 0.93 -5.80 -12.61
N LEU A 43 0.90 -5.04 -13.71
CA LEU A 43 0.07 -5.40 -14.87
C LEU A 43 0.50 -6.74 -15.50
N ALA A 44 1.80 -6.96 -15.67
CA ALA A 44 2.31 -8.20 -16.26
C ALA A 44 1.97 -9.43 -15.41
N GLU A 45 2.11 -9.32 -14.08
CA GLU A 45 1.71 -10.37 -13.13
C GLU A 45 0.23 -10.71 -13.24
N ILE A 46 -0.65 -9.70 -13.19
CA ILE A 46 -2.10 -9.92 -13.26
C ILE A 46 -2.53 -10.48 -14.62
N VAL A 47 -1.94 -10.00 -15.72
CA VAL A 47 -2.20 -10.56 -17.07
C VAL A 47 -1.76 -12.02 -17.16
N MET A 48 -0.63 -12.39 -16.54
CA MET A 48 -0.20 -13.79 -16.48
C MET A 48 -1.21 -14.65 -15.71
N ILE A 49 -1.64 -14.23 -14.52
CA ILE A 49 -2.64 -14.93 -13.70
C ILE A 49 -3.93 -15.16 -14.49
N LEU A 50 -4.48 -14.11 -15.14
CA LEU A 50 -5.71 -14.21 -15.93
C LEU A 50 -5.57 -15.14 -17.15
N ARG A 51 -4.39 -15.19 -17.77
CA ARG A 51 -4.14 -16.07 -18.93
C ARG A 51 -3.97 -17.54 -18.56
N GLU A 52 -3.48 -17.81 -17.35
CA GLU A 52 -3.24 -19.16 -16.85
C GLU A 52 -4.45 -19.77 -16.12
N ASP A 53 -5.38 -18.93 -15.65
CA ASP A 53 -6.63 -19.35 -15.01
C ASP A 53 -7.71 -19.71 -16.06
N PRO A 54 -8.05 -21.01 -16.26
CA PRO A 54 -9.04 -21.43 -17.25
C PRO A 54 -10.46 -20.98 -16.90
N GLU A 55 -10.71 -20.55 -15.66
CA GLU A 55 -12.01 -20.05 -15.20
C GLU A 55 -12.15 -18.53 -15.41
N THR A 56 -11.16 -17.87 -16.03
CA THR A 56 -11.23 -16.44 -16.36
C THR A 56 -12.39 -16.13 -17.30
N VAL A 57 -13.31 -15.29 -16.83
CA VAL A 57 -14.43 -14.75 -17.62
C VAL A 57 -13.92 -13.54 -18.41
N TRP A 58 -13.45 -13.75 -19.64
CA TRP A 58 -12.83 -12.71 -20.45
C TRP A 58 -13.71 -11.48 -20.71
N ASP A 59 -15.04 -11.66 -20.78
CA ASP A 59 -15.99 -10.56 -20.99
C ASP A 59 -16.07 -9.59 -19.79
N SER A 60 -15.60 -10.00 -18.59
CA SER A 60 -15.58 -9.13 -17.40
C SER A 60 -14.23 -8.46 -17.16
N VAL A 61 -13.18 -8.85 -17.88
CA VAL A 61 -11.83 -8.35 -17.62
C VAL A 61 -11.72 -6.84 -17.94
N ASP A 62 -11.21 -6.05 -16.99
CA ASP A 62 -10.96 -4.61 -17.14
C ASP A 62 -9.55 -4.21 -16.67
N ILE A 63 -8.56 -4.48 -17.53
CA ILE A 63 -7.17 -4.05 -17.31
C ILE A 63 -7.03 -2.52 -17.28
N ALA A 64 -7.92 -1.78 -17.95
CA ALA A 64 -7.88 -0.32 -17.93
C ALA A 64 -8.22 0.22 -16.54
N SER A 65 -9.13 -0.42 -15.80
CA SER A 65 -9.43 -0.11 -14.40
C SER A 65 -8.24 -0.33 -13.49
N LEU A 66 -7.60 -1.51 -13.59
CA LEU A 66 -6.36 -1.78 -12.84
C LEU A 66 -5.28 -0.73 -13.16
N ARG A 67 -5.07 -0.40 -14.44
CA ARG A 67 -4.10 0.62 -14.83
C ARG A 67 -4.43 2.00 -14.26
N ARG A 68 -5.72 2.39 -14.20
CA ARG A 68 -6.12 3.66 -13.58
C ARG A 68 -5.79 3.66 -12.08
N HIS A 69 -6.08 2.57 -11.39
CA HIS A 69 -5.76 2.41 -9.97
C HIS A 69 -4.25 2.48 -9.70
N LEU A 70 -3.43 1.82 -10.50
CA LEU A 70 -1.96 1.89 -10.36
C LEU A 70 -1.41 3.31 -10.57
N VAL A 71 -2.03 4.10 -11.45
CA VAL A 71 -1.69 5.52 -11.59
C VAL A 71 -2.13 6.33 -10.39
N ASP A 72 -3.30 6.05 -9.81
CA ASP A 72 -3.75 6.70 -8.58
C ASP A 72 -2.80 6.40 -7.41
N MET A 73 -2.33 5.15 -7.28
CA MET A 73 -1.30 4.78 -6.30
C MET A 73 -0.01 5.58 -6.48
N ASP A 74 0.51 5.66 -7.71
CA ASP A 74 1.74 6.41 -8.01
C ASP A 74 1.58 7.91 -7.68
N LEU A 75 0.45 8.51 -8.07
CA LEU A 75 0.17 9.92 -7.78
C LEU A 75 0.02 10.15 -6.27
N LEU A 76 -0.68 9.27 -5.56
CA LEU A 76 -0.84 9.36 -4.11
C LEU A 76 0.54 9.34 -3.43
N THR A 77 1.39 8.38 -3.77
CA THR A 77 2.70 8.19 -3.13
C THR A 77 3.71 9.26 -3.52
N THR A 78 3.70 9.75 -4.76
CA THR A 78 4.76 10.63 -5.28
C THR A 78 4.40 12.10 -5.36
N LYS A 79 3.10 12.45 -5.31
CA LYS A 79 2.61 13.82 -5.54
C LYS A 79 1.64 14.35 -4.48
N ALA A 80 1.06 13.51 -3.62
CA ALA A 80 0.15 14.01 -2.59
C ALA A 80 0.90 14.85 -1.55
N GLU A 81 0.29 15.96 -1.15
CA GLU A 81 0.77 16.81 -0.07
C GLU A 81 0.00 16.46 1.21
N VAL A 82 0.71 16.15 2.29
CA VAL A 82 0.09 15.70 3.54
C VAL A 82 0.51 16.60 4.69
N ILE A 83 -0.48 17.14 5.41
CA ILE A 83 -0.28 17.77 6.71
C ILE A 83 -0.69 16.77 7.79
N SER A 84 0.27 16.36 8.62
CA SER A 84 0.02 15.49 9.77
C SER A 84 -0.27 16.33 11.01
N VAL A 85 -1.41 16.08 11.66
CA VAL A 85 -1.84 16.71 12.90
C VAL A 85 -1.87 15.63 13.99
N PRO A 86 -0.82 15.52 14.82
CA PRO A 86 -0.76 14.57 15.92
C PRO A 86 -1.89 14.79 16.93
N ARG A 87 -2.41 13.70 17.49
CA ARG A 87 -3.43 13.71 18.54
C ARG A 87 -3.04 12.72 19.65
N PRO A 88 -3.47 12.93 20.91
CA PRO A 88 -3.23 11.96 21.99
C PRO A 88 -3.67 10.53 21.65
N GLU A 89 -4.76 10.40 20.91
CA GLU A 89 -5.40 9.16 20.50
C GLU A 89 -4.88 8.63 19.15
N GLY A 90 -4.04 9.36 18.42
CA GLY A 90 -3.59 8.95 17.09
C GLY A 90 -3.11 10.12 16.24
N ALA A 91 -3.69 10.29 15.05
CA ALA A 91 -3.39 11.42 14.17
C ALA A 91 -4.55 11.72 13.21
N ARG A 92 -4.57 12.96 12.72
CA ARG A 92 -5.36 13.36 11.55
C ARG A 92 -4.41 13.77 10.44
N PHE A 93 -4.64 13.28 9.24
CA PHE A 93 -3.89 13.62 8.04
C PHE A 93 -4.79 14.42 7.11
N GLU A 94 -4.33 15.58 6.67
CA GLU A 94 -5.02 16.37 5.64
C GLU A 94 -4.26 16.19 4.31
N ILE A 95 -4.89 15.52 3.35
CA ILE A 95 -4.27 15.12 2.09
C ILE A 95 -4.80 15.98 0.94
N ARG A 96 -3.89 16.61 0.21
CA ARG A 96 -4.14 17.57 -0.88
C ARG A 96 -3.31 17.24 -2.11
N GLY A 97 -3.58 17.95 -3.21
CA GLY A 97 -2.74 17.93 -4.40
C GLY A 97 -3.31 18.79 -5.53
N THR A 98 -2.65 18.78 -6.68
CA THR A 98 -3.21 19.33 -7.93
C THR A 98 -4.51 18.60 -8.30
N PRO A 99 -5.36 19.13 -9.21
CA PRO A 99 -6.67 18.53 -9.49
C PRO A 99 -6.63 17.00 -9.75
N ARG A 100 -5.68 16.54 -10.57
CA ARG A 100 -5.52 15.10 -10.86
C ARG A 100 -5.04 14.28 -9.66
N VAL A 101 -4.20 14.85 -8.80
CA VAL A 101 -3.74 14.20 -7.56
C VAL A 101 -4.87 14.14 -6.55
N LEU A 102 -5.66 15.22 -6.42
CA LEU A 102 -6.83 15.23 -5.54
C LEU A 102 -7.88 14.20 -5.96
N GLU A 103 -8.08 13.99 -7.27
CA GLU A 103 -8.91 12.88 -7.77
C GLU A 103 -8.38 11.52 -7.30
N ALA A 104 -7.07 11.28 -7.37
CA ALA A 104 -6.46 10.05 -6.87
C ALA A 104 -6.60 9.91 -5.34
N VAL A 105 -6.47 11.02 -4.60
CA VAL A 105 -6.66 11.04 -3.15
C VAL A 105 -8.10 10.67 -2.78
N ARG A 106 -9.09 11.22 -3.49
CA ARG A 106 -10.52 10.93 -3.29
C ARG A 106 -10.90 9.50 -3.67
N SER A 107 -10.29 8.93 -4.71
CA SER A 107 -10.54 7.53 -5.06
C SER A 107 -9.89 6.57 -4.05
N MET A 108 -8.67 6.87 -3.61
CA MET A 108 -7.85 5.93 -2.84
C MET A 108 -8.12 5.99 -1.34
N VAL A 109 -8.10 7.17 -0.71
CA VAL A 109 -8.07 7.27 0.76
C VAL A 109 -9.35 6.73 1.41
N PRO A 110 -10.57 7.13 0.99
CA PRO A 110 -11.81 6.57 1.54
C PRO A 110 -11.91 5.05 1.32
N ALA A 111 -11.44 4.56 0.18
CA ALA A 111 -11.54 3.15 -0.14
C ALA A 111 -10.58 2.26 0.65
N HIS A 112 -9.41 2.77 1.06
CA HIS A 112 -8.45 2.01 1.88
C HIS A 112 -8.73 2.11 3.38
N ALA A 113 -9.48 3.12 3.83
CA ALA A 113 -9.78 3.31 5.25
C ALA A 113 -10.41 2.08 5.95
N PRO A 114 -11.42 1.40 5.38
CA PRO A 114 -11.98 0.19 5.99
C PRO A 114 -10.99 -0.98 6.07
N PHE A 115 -10.08 -1.10 5.10
CA PHE A 115 -9.04 -2.13 5.11
C PHE A 115 -8.03 -1.84 6.20
N LEU A 116 -7.57 -0.59 6.32
CA LEU A 116 -6.68 -0.17 7.40
C LEU A 116 -7.32 -0.46 8.77
N ALA A 117 -8.60 -0.12 8.96
CA ALA A 117 -9.33 -0.43 10.19
C ALA A 117 -9.37 -1.93 10.48
N THR A 118 -9.64 -2.75 9.46
CA THR A 118 -9.73 -4.22 9.59
C THR A 118 -8.38 -4.85 9.93
N GLU A 119 -7.31 -4.41 9.27
CA GLU A 119 -5.95 -4.96 9.45
C GLU A 119 -5.33 -4.57 10.79
N THR A 120 -5.65 -3.39 11.31
CA THR A 120 -5.03 -2.84 12.52
C THR A 120 -5.91 -2.95 13.77
N GLY A 121 -7.24 -3.05 13.59
CA GLY A 121 -8.21 -2.91 14.67
C GLY A 121 -8.36 -1.48 15.20
N TRP A 122 -7.77 -0.48 14.54
CA TRP A 122 -7.91 0.94 14.88
C TRP A 122 -9.23 1.51 14.38
N ASP A 123 -9.65 2.62 15.00
CA ASP A 123 -10.76 3.41 14.47
C ASP A 123 -10.23 4.31 13.36
N VAL A 124 -10.80 4.19 12.16
CA VAL A 124 -10.37 4.90 10.96
C VAL A 124 -11.59 5.53 10.31
N SER A 125 -11.53 6.84 10.09
CA SER A 125 -12.59 7.59 9.41
C SER A 125 -12.03 8.58 8.40
N THR A 126 -12.82 8.88 7.38
CA THR A 126 -12.48 9.86 6.34
C THR A 126 -13.55 10.93 6.22
N GLU A 127 -13.12 12.14 5.85
CA GLU A 127 -14.01 13.26 5.55
C GLU A 127 -13.50 13.98 4.30
N GLU A 128 -14.37 14.16 3.32
CA GLU A 128 -14.02 14.80 2.05
C GLU A 128 -14.42 16.28 2.03
N PHE A 129 -13.55 17.10 1.47
CA PHE A 129 -13.77 18.52 1.23
C PHE A 129 -13.44 18.87 -0.22
N ASP A 130 -13.76 20.09 -0.65
CA ASP A 130 -13.51 20.56 -2.02
C ASP A 130 -12.02 20.54 -2.41
N ASP A 131 -11.12 20.77 -1.45
CA ASP A 131 -9.67 20.90 -1.69
C ASP A 131 -8.83 19.75 -1.10
N ARG A 132 -9.43 18.84 -0.32
CA ARG A 132 -8.69 17.82 0.44
C ARG A 132 -9.55 16.62 0.83
N VAL A 133 -8.88 15.58 1.29
CA VAL A 133 -9.47 14.51 2.11
C VAL A 133 -8.79 14.52 3.46
N ASN A 134 -9.57 14.43 4.54
CA ASN A 134 -9.04 14.18 5.87
C ASN A 134 -9.14 12.68 6.16
N LEU A 135 -8.05 12.08 6.64
CA LEU A 135 -8.01 10.75 7.24
C LEU A 135 -7.75 10.90 8.74
N THR A 136 -8.62 10.35 9.57
CA THR A 136 -8.47 10.31 11.02
C THR A 136 -8.26 8.88 11.47
N VAL A 137 -7.21 8.63 12.25
CA VAL A 137 -6.87 7.30 12.78
C VAL A 137 -6.65 7.40 14.28
N ASP A 138 -7.42 6.63 15.04
CA ASP A 138 -7.36 6.56 16.50
C ASP A 138 -6.99 5.13 16.94
N GLY A 139 -5.96 4.98 17.78
CA GLY A 139 -5.36 3.69 18.13
C GLY A 139 -4.01 3.82 18.85
N ASP A 140 -3.01 3.03 18.42
CA ASP A 140 -1.64 3.17 18.93
C ASP A 140 -1.01 4.47 18.39
N ALA A 141 -1.14 5.54 19.16
CA ALA A 141 -0.71 6.87 18.75
C ALA A 141 0.79 6.94 18.39
N ALA A 142 1.66 6.20 19.09
CA ALA A 142 3.08 6.21 18.80
C ALA A 142 3.36 5.55 17.45
N GLN A 143 2.71 4.43 17.15
CA GLN A 143 2.85 3.76 15.86
C GLN A 143 2.24 4.57 14.71
N ILE A 144 1.02 5.09 14.89
CA ILE A 144 0.31 5.90 13.89
C ILE A 144 1.14 7.13 13.50
N GLN A 145 1.65 7.87 14.49
CA GLN A 145 2.44 9.07 14.27
C GLN A 145 3.83 8.74 13.69
N GLY A 146 4.43 7.63 14.12
CA GLY A 146 5.74 7.17 13.61
C GLY A 146 5.69 6.71 12.14
N LEU A 147 4.60 6.06 11.73
CA LEU A 147 4.40 5.63 10.34
C LEU A 147 3.99 6.80 9.43
N GLY A 148 3.19 7.74 9.96
CA GLY A 148 2.59 8.80 9.17
C GLY A 148 1.67 8.27 8.07
N PHE A 149 1.14 9.17 7.23
CA PHE A 149 0.18 8.80 6.20
C PHE A 149 0.69 7.73 5.23
N PHE A 150 1.88 7.92 4.65
CA PHE A 150 2.40 7.00 3.65
C PHE A 150 2.74 5.62 4.23
N GLY A 151 3.19 5.56 5.49
CA GLY A 151 3.40 4.30 6.18
C GLY A 151 2.09 3.57 6.45
N LEU A 152 1.03 4.30 6.86
CA LEU A 152 -0.31 3.74 7.05
C LEU A 152 -0.90 3.20 5.75
N MET A 153 -0.75 3.92 4.64
CA MET A 153 -1.19 3.47 3.31
C MET A 153 -0.43 2.24 2.79
N ALA A 154 0.67 1.85 3.43
CA ALA A 154 1.43 0.65 3.12
C ALA A 154 1.09 -0.53 4.06
N ILE A 155 0.18 -0.35 5.02
CA ILE A 155 -0.28 -1.44 5.89
C ILE A 155 -1.29 -2.31 5.14
N GLY A 156 -1.02 -3.62 5.15
CA GLY A 156 -1.86 -4.64 4.54
C GLY A 156 -1.25 -5.18 3.24
N ALA A 157 -1.22 -6.50 3.11
CA ALA A 157 -0.68 -7.20 1.93
C ALA A 157 -1.75 -7.43 0.84
N HIS A 158 -2.86 -6.70 0.87
CA HIS A 158 -4.03 -6.98 0.03
C HIS A 158 -4.00 -6.28 -1.34
N HIS A 159 -2.95 -5.53 -1.69
CA HIS A 159 -2.87 -4.89 -3.00
C HIS A 159 -2.93 -5.90 -4.16
N GLN A 160 -2.34 -7.09 -4.03
CA GLN A 160 -2.39 -8.11 -5.09
C GLN A 160 -3.82 -8.65 -5.33
N GLU A 161 -4.52 -9.06 -4.26
CA GLU A 161 -5.91 -9.52 -4.38
C GLU A 161 -6.82 -8.40 -4.88
N HIS A 162 -6.61 -7.18 -4.37
CA HIS A 162 -7.33 -5.99 -4.82
C HIS A 162 -7.09 -5.69 -6.32
N HIS A 163 -5.84 -5.77 -6.79
CA HIS A 163 -5.50 -5.61 -8.20
C HIS A 163 -6.17 -6.67 -9.07
N LEU A 164 -6.20 -7.92 -8.61
CA LEU A 164 -6.84 -9.02 -9.32
C LEU A 164 -8.37 -8.84 -9.38
N MET A 165 -8.99 -8.41 -8.28
CA MET A 165 -10.42 -8.06 -8.25
C MET A 165 -10.76 -6.96 -9.27
N LEU A 166 -9.97 -5.88 -9.29
CA LEU A 166 -10.13 -4.79 -10.27
C LEU A 166 -9.99 -5.30 -11.71
N ALA A 167 -8.96 -6.11 -11.97
CA ALA A 167 -8.71 -6.65 -13.30
C ALA A 167 -9.79 -7.63 -13.77
N ARG A 168 -10.46 -8.34 -12.86
CA ARG A 168 -11.63 -9.19 -13.13
C ARG A 168 -12.93 -8.41 -13.37
N GLY A 169 -12.89 -7.07 -13.26
CA GLY A 169 -14.04 -6.20 -13.48
C GLY A 169 -14.89 -5.93 -12.24
N ALA A 170 -14.43 -6.35 -11.04
CA ALA A 170 -15.07 -5.92 -9.81
C ALA A 170 -14.83 -4.41 -9.63
N ALA A 171 -15.84 -3.70 -9.12
CA ALA A 171 -15.75 -2.27 -8.84
C ALA A 171 -15.64 -2.03 -7.32
N PRO A 172 -14.43 -2.10 -6.72
CA PRO A 172 -14.24 -1.73 -5.32
C PRO A 172 -14.32 -0.21 -5.08
N HIS A 173 -14.22 0.61 -6.15
CA HIS A 173 -14.14 2.08 -6.09
C HIS A 173 -15.16 2.77 -7.00
N ARG A 174 -16.46 2.48 -6.82
CA ARG A 174 -17.51 3.16 -7.62
C ARG A 174 -18.25 4.21 -6.80
#